data_AF-A0A7G8EMN1-F1
#
_entry.id   AF-A0A7G8EMN1-F1
#
_cell.length_a   1.000
_cell.length_b   1.000
_cell.length_c   1.000
_cell.angle_alpha   90.00
_cell.angle_beta   90.00
_cell.angle_gamma   90.00
#
_symmetry.space_group_name_H-M   'P 1'
#
loop_
_entity.id
_entity.type
_entity.pdbx_description
1 polymer ?
#
loop_
_entity_poly.entity_id
_entity_poly.type
_entity_poly.pdbx_seq_one_letter_code
_entity_poly.pdbx_strand_id
1 'polypeptide(L)'
;MEPSPSTDPSLCLPPGLVSGFRRAGSVLAGLATSALALALPAAANGGTLYSLTTRCLVGDEEQPCRIEAIGGQGVTVYRHIIDSTVTSIRLIDSPEGAQIWDHTAKAWTGLSALSMDFGNNELCFQAKDAASICTLNPNYFASLRAQFPDLQRDVIKATFDADGHIAAICYTREACDQGF
;
A
#
# COMPACT_ATOMS: atom_id res chain seq x y z
N MET A 1 19.32 -31.41 -21.07
CA MET A 1 18.53 -31.58 -19.84
C MET A 1 18.89 -30.42 -18.93
N GLU A 2 18.21 -29.30 -19.12
CA GLU A 2 18.31 -28.16 -18.21
C GLU A 2 17.57 -28.50 -16.91
N PRO A 3 18.13 -28.19 -15.73
CA PRO A 3 17.39 -28.36 -14.48
C PRO A 3 16.29 -27.29 -14.40
N SER A 4 15.05 -27.73 -14.15
CA SER A 4 13.93 -26.85 -13.83
C SER A 4 14.28 -25.94 -12.64
N PRO A 5 13.92 -24.63 -12.67
CA PRO A 5 14.07 -23.78 -11.51
C PRO A 5 13.15 -24.29 -10.39
N SER A 6 13.75 -24.70 -9.27
CA SER A 6 13.02 -25.12 -8.09
C SER A 6 12.31 -23.91 -7.49
N THR A 7 10.99 -23.90 -7.56
CA THR A 7 10.14 -22.98 -6.81
C THR A 7 10.39 -23.20 -5.32
N ASP A 8 11.09 -22.30 -4.63
CA ASP A 8 11.18 -22.31 -3.17
C ASP A 8 10.04 -21.44 -2.61
N PRO A 9 8.96 -22.06 -2.06
CA PRO A 9 7.81 -21.33 -1.51
C PRO A 9 8.15 -20.54 -0.24
N SER A 10 9.39 -20.62 0.27
CA SER A 10 9.84 -19.89 1.46
C SER A 10 10.00 -18.38 1.26
N LEU A 11 9.95 -17.90 0.00
CA LEU A 11 10.11 -16.48 -0.34
C LEU A 11 8.80 -15.67 -0.33
N CYS A 12 7.67 -16.34 -0.07
CA CYS A 12 6.35 -15.75 -0.05
C CYS A 12 5.64 -16.14 1.25
N LEU A 13 5.44 -15.18 2.16
CA LEU A 13 4.76 -15.44 3.42
C LEU A 13 3.25 -15.14 3.28
N PRO A 14 2.36 -16.13 3.44
CA PRO A 14 0.93 -15.86 3.59
C PRO A 14 0.65 -15.29 5.00
N PRO A 15 -0.36 -14.41 5.17
CA PRO A 15 -0.63 -13.71 6.43
C PRO A 15 -1.17 -14.58 7.59
N GLY A 16 -1.10 -15.91 7.50
CA GLY A 16 -1.75 -16.83 8.45
C GLY A 16 -0.96 -17.24 9.70
N LEU A 17 0.27 -16.75 9.92
CA LEU A 17 1.18 -17.28 10.95
C LEU A 17 1.26 -16.47 12.26
N VAL A 18 0.34 -15.53 12.51
CA VAL A 18 0.21 -14.84 13.81
C VAL A 18 -1.03 -15.35 14.53
N SER A 19 -0.98 -16.61 14.99
CA SER A 19 -2.04 -17.22 15.79
C SER A 19 -1.79 -16.98 17.27
N GLY A 20 -2.55 -16.07 17.89
CA GLY A 20 -2.71 -16.09 19.34
C GLY A 20 -3.20 -14.80 19.95
N PHE A 21 -4.52 -14.64 20.08
CA PHE A 21 -5.16 -14.28 21.36
C PHE A 21 -6.68 -14.48 21.22
N ARG A 22 -7.18 -15.58 21.78
CA ARG A 22 -8.61 -15.81 21.97
C ARG A 22 -9.13 -14.77 22.97
N ARG A 23 -10.10 -13.94 22.59
CA ARG A 23 -10.94 -13.23 23.57
C ARG A 23 -12.26 -13.98 23.74
N ALA A 24 -12.47 -14.42 24.98
CA ALA A 24 -13.71 -14.99 25.49
C ALA A 24 -14.86 -13.97 25.38
N GLY A 25 -16.06 -14.47 25.12
CA GLY A 25 -17.23 -13.68 24.80
C GLY A 25 -17.90 -12.98 25.98
N SER A 26 -18.96 -12.23 25.65
CA SER A 26 -20.20 -12.12 26.42
C SER A 26 -21.27 -11.46 25.56
N VAL A 27 -22.42 -12.11 25.47
CA VAL A 27 -23.67 -11.63 24.88
C VAL A 27 -24.30 -10.61 25.82
N LEU A 28 -24.75 -9.46 25.30
CA LEU A 28 -25.88 -8.71 25.86
C LEU A 28 -26.64 -7.97 24.75
N ALA A 29 -27.91 -8.33 24.61
CA ALA A 29 -28.88 -7.71 23.72
C ALA A 29 -29.33 -6.34 24.26
N GLY A 30 -29.54 -5.39 23.35
CA GLY A 30 -30.19 -4.12 23.66
C GLY A 30 -30.71 -3.47 22.37
N LEU A 31 -32.03 -3.45 22.19
CA LEU A 31 -32.70 -2.67 21.14
C LEU A 31 -32.62 -1.18 21.48
N ALA A 32 -32.14 -0.37 20.53
CA ALA A 32 -32.40 1.07 20.50
C ALA A 32 -32.53 1.54 19.04
N THR A 33 -33.76 1.91 18.66
CA THR A 33 -34.10 2.70 17.49
C THR A 33 -33.52 4.11 17.61
N SER A 34 -32.85 4.63 16.58
CA SER A 34 -33.03 5.99 16.00
C SER A 34 -31.92 6.39 15.03
N ALA A 35 -32.35 7.12 14.00
CA ALA A 35 -31.60 8.03 13.13
C ALA A 35 -30.66 7.42 12.07
N LEU A 36 -31.13 7.47 10.82
CA LEU A 36 -30.27 7.58 9.63
C LEU A 36 -29.40 8.84 9.77
N ALA A 37 -28.24 8.70 10.38
CA ALA A 37 -27.14 9.61 10.14
C ALA A 37 -26.59 9.26 8.76
N LEU A 38 -26.76 10.17 7.80
CA LEU A 38 -25.94 10.20 6.59
C LEU A 38 -24.49 10.34 7.05
N ALA A 39 -23.80 9.21 7.17
CA ALA A 39 -22.38 9.17 7.45
C ALA A 39 -21.65 9.74 6.23
N LEU A 40 -21.46 11.07 6.21
CA LEU A 40 -20.31 11.61 5.49
C LEU A 40 -19.08 10.94 6.11
N PRO A 41 -18.16 10.38 5.31
CA PRO A 41 -16.91 9.88 5.84
C PRO A 41 -16.24 11.06 6.54
N ALA A 42 -16.07 10.94 7.85
CA ALA A 42 -15.29 11.88 8.63
C ALA A 42 -13.93 12.01 7.93
N ALA A 43 -13.66 13.19 7.37
CA ALA A 43 -12.29 13.59 7.12
C ALA A 43 -11.60 13.53 8.48
N ALA A 44 -10.77 12.50 8.68
CA ALA A 44 -9.99 12.36 9.89
C ALA A 44 -9.24 13.67 10.15
N ASN A 45 -9.29 14.17 11.39
CA ASN A 45 -8.55 15.34 11.87
C ASN A 45 -7.04 15.05 11.80
N GLY A 46 -6.50 15.07 10.60
CA GLY A 46 -5.13 14.73 10.30
C GLY A 46 -4.36 15.93 9.80
N GLY A 47 -3.27 16.27 10.48
CA GLY A 47 -2.31 17.23 9.97
C GLY A 47 -1.46 16.60 8.85
N THR A 48 -0.93 17.45 7.96
CA THR A 48 0.15 17.04 7.06
C THR A 48 1.35 16.61 7.90
N LEU A 49 1.73 15.34 7.80
CA LEU A 49 2.90 14.77 8.47
C LEU A 49 4.18 15.27 7.80
N TYR A 50 4.21 15.24 6.47
CA TYR A 50 5.30 15.79 5.67
C TYR A 50 4.84 16.11 4.25
N SER A 51 5.65 16.91 3.56
CA SER A 51 5.55 17.13 2.12
C SER A 51 6.89 16.83 1.47
N LEU A 52 6.86 16.17 0.32
CA LEU A 52 8.03 15.81 -0.47
C LEU A 52 7.86 16.31 -1.90
N THR A 53 8.81 17.07 -2.41
CA THR A 53 8.91 17.39 -3.83
C THR A 53 9.90 16.44 -4.46
N THR A 54 9.47 15.68 -5.46
CA THR A 54 10.27 14.66 -6.13
C THR A 54 9.79 14.41 -7.56
N ARG A 55 10.24 13.31 -8.17
CA ARG A 55 9.80 12.81 -9.46
C ARG A 55 8.86 11.61 -9.24
N CYS A 56 7.79 11.54 -10.01
CA CYS A 56 6.87 10.41 -10.02
C CYS A 56 6.80 9.82 -11.43
N LEU A 57 6.60 8.50 -11.53
CA LEU A 57 6.27 7.84 -12.78
C LEU A 57 4.76 7.61 -12.82
N VAL A 58 4.12 7.95 -13.94
CA VAL A 58 2.72 7.59 -14.23
C VAL A 58 2.75 6.64 -15.42
N GLY A 59 2.53 5.35 -15.17
CA GLY A 59 3.03 4.32 -16.09
C GLY A 59 4.55 4.43 -16.21
N ASP A 60 5.05 4.66 -17.43
CA ASP A 60 6.50 4.78 -17.71
C ASP A 60 6.96 6.25 -17.88
N GLU A 61 6.08 7.23 -17.69
CA GLU A 61 6.40 8.64 -17.91
C GLU A 61 6.80 9.35 -16.62
N GLU A 62 8.01 9.93 -16.61
CA GLU A 62 8.55 10.64 -15.45
C GLU A 62 8.17 12.12 -15.41
N GLN A 63 7.53 12.54 -14.33
CA GLN A 63 6.97 13.88 -14.16
C GLN A 63 7.33 14.49 -12.80
N PRO A 64 7.44 15.84 -12.69
CA PRO A 64 7.59 16.50 -11.39
C PRO A 64 6.35 16.27 -10.54
N CYS A 65 6.54 16.04 -9.25
CA CYS A 65 5.49 15.54 -8.37
C CYS A 65 5.69 16.09 -6.96
N ARG A 66 4.59 16.47 -6.30
CA ARG A 66 4.58 16.76 -4.85
C ARG A 66 3.75 15.70 -4.15
N ILE A 67 4.26 15.17 -3.06
CA ILE A 67 3.59 14.17 -2.23
C ILE A 67 3.33 14.77 -0.87
N GLU A 68 2.06 14.78 -0.47
CA GLU A 68 1.65 15.16 0.88
C GLU A 68 1.21 13.90 1.61
N ALA A 69 1.86 13.60 2.74
CA ALA A 69 1.39 12.56 3.66
C ALA A 69 0.56 13.20 4.76
N ILE A 70 -0.68 12.73 4.93
CA ILE A 70 -1.65 13.25 5.88
C ILE A 70 -2.01 12.11 6.82
N GLY A 71 -1.71 12.29 8.10
CA GLY A 71 -1.91 11.24 9.10
C GLY A 71 -3.30 11.34 9.70
N GLY A 72 -4.07 10.26 9.67
CA GLY A 72 -5.33 10.10 10.40
C GLY A 72 -5.21 9.01 11.47
N GLN A 73 -6.27 8.80 12.25
CA GLN A 73 -6.29 7.67 13.18
C GLN A 73 -6.37 6.35 12.41
N GLY A 74 -5.31 5.54 12.46
CA GLY A 74 -5.23 4.22 11.84
C GLY A 74 -5.14 4.22 10.31
N VAL A 75 -4.94 5.40 9.70
CA VAL A 75 -4.84 5.56 8.24
C VAL A 75 -3.85 6.67 7.93
N THR A 76 -2.98 6.46 6.96
CA THR A 76 -2.18 7.54 6.36
C THR A 76 -2.57 7.73 4.90
N VAL A 77 -2.92 8.96 4.52
CA VAL A 77 -3.27 9.32 3.13
C VAL A 77 -2.08 10.00 2.46
N TYR A 78 -1.64 9.45 1.35
CA TYR A 78 -0.65 10.03 0.46
C TYR A 78 -1.37 10.67 -0.73
N ARG A 79 -1.15 11.97 -0.92
CA ARG A 79 -1.66 12.72 -2.08
C ARG A 79 -0.51 12.99 -3.02
N HIS A 80 -0.49 12.30 -4.15
CA HIS A 80 0.41 12.58 -5.26
C HIS A 80 -0.21 13.67 -6.12
N ILE A 81 0.48 14.80 -6.20
CA ILE A 81 0.04 15.99 -6.92
C ILE A 81 0.99 16.17 -8.10
N ILE A 82 0.46 15.94 -9.29
CA ILE A 82 1.17 16.05 -10.55
C ILE A 82 0.41 17.07 -11.38
N ASP A 83 1.04 18.21 -11.62
CA ASP A 83 0.40 19.42 -12.13
C ASP A 83 -0.87 19.81 -11.34
N SER A 84 -2.05 19.58 -11.93
CA SER A 84 -3.36 19.84 -11.32
C SER A 84 -4.10 18.57 -10.89
N THR A 85 -3.54 17.40 -11.21
CA THR A 85 -4.13 16.10 -10.89
C THR A 85 -3.70 15.65 -9.51
N VAL A 86 -4.67 15.18 -8.73
CA VAL A 86 -4.42 14.64 -7.39
C VAL A 86 -4.85 13.17 -7.35
N THR A 87 -3.87 12.29 -7.19
CA THR A 87 -4.09 10.88 -6.89
C THR A 87 -3.95 10.68 -5.40
N SER A 88 -4.98 10.15 -4.75
CA SER A 88 -4.97 9.90 -3.30
C SER A 88 -4.93 8.40 -3.03
N ILE A 89 -3.97 7.99 -2.20
CA ILE A 89 -3.79 6.61 -1.78
C ILE A 89 -3.83 6.61 -0.27
N ARG A 90 -4.49 5.63 0.32
CA ARG A 90 -4.51 5.45 1.78
C ARG A 90 -3.93 4.10 2.16
N LEU A 91 -3.06 4.11 3.16
CA LEU A 91 -2.59 2.92 3.86
C LEU A 91 -3.36 2.83 5.17
N ILE A 92 -3.85 1.63 5.49
CA ILE A 92 -4.70 1.33 6.65
C ILE A 92 -3.88 0.45 7.58
N ASP A 93 -3.85 0.80 8.87
CA ASP A 93 -2.99 0.11 9.84
C ASP A 93 -3.62 -1.19 10.37
N SER A 94 -4.96 -1.25 10.47
CA SER A 94 -5.65 -2.45 10.97
C SER A 94 -7.12 -2.54 10.50
N PRO A 95 -7.51 -3.65 9.82
CA PRO A 95 -6.60 -4.62 9.20
C PRO A 95 -5.68 -3.94 8.18
N GLU A 96 -4.46 -4.46 8.03
CA GLU A 96 -3.47 -3.88 7.14
C GLU A 96 -3.96 -3.92 5.69
N GLY A 97 -3.99 -2.75 5.04
CA GLY A 97 -4.52 -2.65 3.69
C GLY A 97 -4.14 -1.37 2.97
N ALA A 98 -4.42 -1.33 1.68
CA ALA A 98 -4.12 -0.17 0.85
C ALA A 98 -5.20 0.04 -0.21
N GLN A 99 -5.59 1.31 -0.38
CA GLN A 99 -6.67 1.69 -1.28
C GLN A 99 -6.35 2.99 -2.02
N ILE A 100 -6.91 3.16 -3.20
CA ILE A 100 -6.81 4.36 -4.03
C ILE A 100 -8.17 5.02 -4.19
N TRP A 101 -8.20 6.34 -4.29
CA TRP A 101 -9.43 7.08 -4.51
C TRP A 101 -9.81 7.04 -6.00
N ASP A 102 -10.95 6.45 -6.32
CA ASP A 102 -11.56 6.51 -7.64
C ASP A 102 -12.46 7.75 -7.73
N HIS A 103 -12.04 8.72 -8.55
CA HIS A 103 -12.79 9.96 -8.77
C HIS A 103 -14.09 9.76 -9.54
N THR A 104 -14.21 8.70 -10.33
CA THR A 104 -15.42 8.35 -11.10
C THR A 104 -16.45 7.73 -10.18
N ALA A 105 -16.06 6.68 -9.45
CA ALA A 105 -16.95 6.00 -8.50
C ALA A 105 -17.18 6.81 -7.22
N LYS A 106 -16.34 7.83 -6.96
CA LYS A 106 -16.30 8.62 -5.71
C LYS A 106 -16.18 7.71 -4.49
N ALA A 107 -15.31 6.72 -4.60
CA ALA A 107 -15.13 5.68 -3.59
C ALA A 107 -13.66 5.28 -3.49
N TRP A 108 -13.29 4.72 -2.34
CA TRP A 108 -12.01 4.05 -2.18
C TRP A 108 -12.09 2.64 -2.75
N THR A 109 -11.11 2.27 -3.57
CA THR A 109 -10.98 0.94 -4.17
C THR A 109 -9.67 0.30 -3.74
N GLY A 110 -9.66 -1.03 -3.61
CA GLY A 110 -8.43 -1.78 -3.29
C GLY A 110 -7.34 -1.54 -4.32
N LEU A 111 -6.09 -1.36 -3.85
CA LEU A 111 -4.94 -1.53 -4.73
C LEU A 111 -4.85 -3.00 -5.16
N SER A 112 -4.16 -3.28 -6.26
CA SER A 112 -3.78 -4.65 -6.64
C SER A 112 -2.39 -4.99 -6.09
N ALA A 113 -1.48 -4.02 -6.05
CA ALA A 113 -0.15 -4.20 -5.50
C ALA A 113 0.49 -2.89 -4.99
N LEU A 114 1.47 -3.06 -4.11
CA LEU A 114 2.40 -2.04 -3.64
C LEU A 114 3.80 -2.62 -3.70
N SER A 115 4.76 -1.92 -4.32
CA SER A 115 6.14 -2.41 -4.43
C SER A 115 7.17 -1.34 -4.10
N MET A 116 8.26 -1.78 -3.48
CA MET A 116 9.48 -1.02 -3.25
C MET A 116 10.58 -1.66 -4.08
N ASP A 117 10.97 -1.01 -5.17
CA ASP A 117 12.12 -1.41 -6.00
C ASP A 117 13.36 -0.66 -5.52
N PHE A 118 14.28 -1.38 -4.90
CA PHE A 118 15.51 -0.79 -4.39
C PHE A 118 16.44 -0.44 -5.54
N GLY A 119 16.52 -1.25 -6.60
CA GLY A 119 17.37 -0.99 -7.77
C GLY A 119 17.09 0.37 -8.42
N ASN A 120 15.80 0.71 -8.54
CA ASN A 120 15.37 1.98 -9.14
C ASN A 120 15.08 3.09 -8.11
N ASN A 121 15.04 2.77 -6.82
CA ASN A 121 14.61 3.67 -5.73
C ASN A 121 13.16 4.14 -5.89
N GLU A 122 12.27 3.21 -6.25
CA GLU A 122 10.87 3.44 -6.58
C GLU A 122 9.93 2.81 -5.56
N LEU A 123 8.97 3.58 -5.07
CA LEU A 123 7.78 3.08 -4.38
C LEU A 123 6.57 3.19 -5.32
N CYS A 124 6.04 2.06 -5.78
CA CYS A 124 4.93 2.01 -6.73
C CYS A 124 3.64 1.53 -6.08
N PHE A 125 2.54 2.15 -6.49
CA PHE A 125 1.18 1.74 -6.17
C PHE A 125 0.48 1.36 -7.46
N GLN A 126 -0.14 0.19 -7.48
CA GLN A 126 -0.82 -0.34 -8.66
C GLN A 126 -2.29 -0.56 -8.34
N ALA A 127 -3.16 0.00 -9.18
CA ALA A 127 -4.59 -0.32 -9.17
C ALA A 127 -4.89 -1.42 -10.20
N LYS A 128 -6.05 -2.06 -10.08
CA LYS A 128 -6.41 -3.20 -10.94
C LYS A 128 -6.54 -2.83 -12.43
N ASP A 129 -7.12 -1.66 -12.71
CA ASP A 129 -7.49 -1.24 -14.07
C ASP A 129 -7.00 0.18 -14.39
N ALA A 130 -5.90 0.63 -13.75
CA ALA A 130 -5.30 1.94 -14.00
C ALA A 130 -3.77 1.84 -14.04
N ALA A 131 -3.15 2.87 -14.64
CA ALA A 131 -1.70 3.00 -14.65
C ALA A 131 -1.14 3.03 -13.21
N SER A 132 0.01 2.42 -13.01
CA SER A 132 0.75 2.54 -11.75
C SER A 132 1.18 3.99 -11.52
N ILE A 133 1.27 4.35 -10.25
CA ILE A 133 1.92 5.59 -9.82
C ILE A 133 3.11 5.24 -8.94
N CYS A 134 4.30 5.65 -9.36
CA CYS A 134 5.54 5.40 -8.64
C CYS A 134 6.15 6.70 -8.13
N THR A 135 6.77 6.63 -6.96
CA THR A 135 7.53 7.72 -6.36
C THR A 135 9.01 7.38 -6.40
N LEU A 136 9.80 8.23 -7.02
CA LEU A 136 11.26 8.15 -6.96
C LEU A 136 11.73 8.84 -5.68
N ASN A 137 12.45 8.14 -4.80
CA ASN A 137 13.01 8.77 -3.59
C ASN A 137 14.36 8.17 -3.19
N PRO A 138 15.45 8.51 -3.89
CA PRO A 138 16.78 7.99 -3.60
C PRO A 138 17.22 8.17 -2.15
N ASN A 139 16.84 9.27 -1.51
CA ASN A 139 17.20 9.56 -0.12
C ASN A 139 16.53 8.60 0.87
N TYR A 140 15.25 8.31 0.68
CA TYR A 140 14.53 7.33 1.51
C TYR A 140 15.09 5.92 1.33
N PHE A 141 15.34 5.51 0.09
CA PHE A 141 15.92 4.20 -0.18
C PHE A 141 17.36 4.08 0.31
N ALA A 142 18.14 5.17 0.29
CA ALA A 142 19.46 5.21 0.93
C ALA A 142 19.36 5.08 2.45
N SER A 143 18.41 5.76 3.10
CA SER A 143 18.24 5.67 4.55
C SER A 143 17.77 4.29 4.99
N LEU A 144 16.87 3.64 4.23
CA LEU A 144 16.46 2.26 4.49
C LEU A 144 17.66 1.30 4.44
N ARG A 145 18.53 1.40 3.44
CA ARG A 145 19.74 0.56 3.35
C ARG A 145 20.71 0.80 4.51
N ALA A 146 20.87 2.06 4.92
CA ALA A 146 21.72 2.39 6.06
C ALA A 146 21.14 1.85 7.38
N GLN A 147 19.82 1.89 7.54
CA GLN A 147 19.13 1.38 8.71
C GLN A 147 19.09 -0.15 8.75
N PHE A 148 18.97 -0.79 7.59
CA PHE A 148 18.87 -2.23 7.42
C PHE A 148 19.98 -2.72 6.48
N PRO A 149 21.25 -2.75 6.93
CA PRO A 149 22.39 -3.11 6.08
C PRO A 149 22.33 -4.55 5.54
N ASP A 150 21.61 -5.43 6.24
CA ASP A 150 21.39 -6.82 5.82
C ASP A 150 20.21 -6.98 4.84
N LEU A 151 19.51 -5.88 4.52
CA LEU A 151 18.42 -5.86 3.53
C LEU A 151 19.02 -5.95 2.11
N GLN A 152 19.49 -7.13 1.74
CA GLN A 152 19.93 -7.46 0.38
C GLN A 152 18.70 -7.83 -0.48
N ARG A 153 17.80 -6.87 -0.68
CA ARG A 153 16.55 -7.06 -1.44
C ARG A 153 16.53 -6.13 -2.64
N ASP A 154 16.27 -6.70 -3.81
CA ASP A 154 16.12 -5.92 -5.05
C ASP A 154 14.72 -5.30 -5.12
N VAL A 155 13.72 -6.02 -4.62
CA VAL A 155 12.32 -5.56 -4.58
C VAL A 155 11.59 -6.20 -3.40
N ILE A 156 10.64 -5.46 -2.84
CA ILE A 156 9.62 -5.98 -1.93
C ILE A 156 8.28 -5.63 -2.55
N LYS A 157 7.37 -6.58 -2.69
CA LYS A 157 6.03 -6.31 -3.23
C LYS A 157 4.97 -7.02 -2.41
N ALA A 158 3.97 -6.25 -1.99
CA ALA A 158 2.74 -6.74 -1.41
C ALA A 158 1.65 -6.77 -2.50
N THR A 159 0.88 -7.85 -2.55
CA THR A 159 -0.36 -7.93 -3.33
C THR A 159 -1.55 -7.85 -2.40
N PHE A 160 -2.68 -7.38 -2.94
CA PHE A 160 -3.89 -7.19 -2.16
C PHE A 160 -5.06 -7.97 -2.75
N ASP A 161 -5.99 -8.38 -1.88
CA ASP A 161 -7.26 -8.99 -2.28
C ASP A 161 -8.25 -7.93 -2.80
N ALA A 162 -9.47 -8.38 -3.14
CA ALA A 162 -10.51 -7.49 -3.68
C ALA A 162 -10.98 -6.42 -2.68
N ASP A 163 -10.80 -6.65 -1.38
CA ASP A 163 -11.16 -5.71 -0.31
C ASP A 163 -10.01 -4.73 0.01
N GLY A 164 -8.82 -4.99 -0.54
CA GLY A 164 -7.62 -4.19 -0.35
C GLY A 164 -6.77 -4.61 0.85
N HIS A 165 -6.97 -5.81 1.40
CA HIS A 165 -6.12 -6.38 2.44
C HIS A 165 -4.92 -7.10 1.85
N ILE A 166 -3.83 -7.19 2.60
CA ILE A 166 -2.62 -7.90 2.15
C ILE A 166 -2.94 -9.38 1.90
N ALA A 167 -2.75 -9.83 0.66
CA ALA A 167 -2.89 -11.21 0.25
C ALA A 167 -1.57 -11.98 0.36
N ALA A 168 -0.47 -11.37 -0.11
CA ALA A 168 0.86 -11.98 -0.03
C ALA A 168 1.98 -10.93 -0.15
N ILE A 169 3.19 -11.31 0.27
CA ILE A 169 4.40 -10.49 0.16
C ILE A 169 5.54 -11.33 -0.44
N CYS A 170 6.21 -10.80 -1.46
CA CYS A 170 7.42 -11.37 -2.06
C CYS A 170 8.62 -10.43 -1.87
N TYR A 171 9.83 -11.00 -1.86
CA TYR A 171 11.07 -10.31 -1.48
C TYR A 171 12.20 -10.39 -2.53
N THR A 172 11.96 -11.04 -3.67
CA THR A 172 12.92 -11.11 -4.78
C THR A 172 12.20 -10.75 -6.08
N ARG A 173 12.94 -10.22 -7.06
CA ARG A 173 12.35 -9.83 -8.35
C ARG A 173 11.74 -11.03 -9.06
N GLU A 174 12.47 -12.14 -9.11
CA GLU A 174 11.99 -13.39 -9.67
C GLU A 174 10.68 -13.86 -9.03
N ALA A 175 10.58 -13.87 -7.70
CA ALA A 175 9.35 -14.27 -7.00
C ALA A 175 8.19 -13.29 -7.26
N CYS A 176 8.49 -11.99 -7.39
CA CYS A 176 7.48 -10.96 -7.61
C CYS A 176 6.97 -10.88 -9.05
N ASP A 177 7.79 -11.28 -10.03
CA ASP A 177 7.46 -11.28 -11.46
C ASP A 177 6.67 -12.52 -11.87
N GLN A 178 6.89 -13.66 -11.21
CA GLN A 178 6.14 -14.90 -11.47
C GLN A 178 4.65 -14.78 -11.12
N GLY A 179 4.26 -13.75 -10.35
CA GLY A 179 2.91 -13.60 -9.84
C GLY A 179 2.59 -14.67 -8.79
N PHE A 180 1.57 -14.41 -7.98
CA PHE A 180 1.01 -15.41 -7.07
C PHE A 180 -0.03 -16.24 -7.79
#